data_AF-A0A9D1IZS6-F1
#
_entry.id   AF-A0A9D1IZS6-F1
#
_cell.length_a   1.000
_cell.length_b   1.000
_cell.length_c   1.000
_cell.angle_alpha   90.00
_cell.angle_beta   90.00
_cell.angle_gamma   90.00
#
_symmetry.space_group_name_H-M   'P 1'
#
loop_
_entity.id
_entity.type
_entity.pdbx_description
1 polymer ?
#
loop_
_entity_poly.entity_id
_entity_poly.type
_entity_poly.pdbx_seq_one_letter_code
_entity_poly.pdbx_strand_id
1 'polypeptide(L)'
;MIVNENIKPRPLTEQELADRKRGVFDSYANYLVYCGKCGKMRKTNMYVMRAEAYIDELRAAGKTCPDCGADAWTLGYPENSGSGFVYFK
;
A
#
# COMPACT_ATOMS: atom_id res chain seq x y z
N MET A 1 5.28 -14.93 -1.51
CA MET A 1 6.04 -13.70 -1.79
C MET A 1 6.68 -13.26 -0.49
N ILE A 2 7.98 -12.97 -0.51
CA ILE A 2 8.71 -12.51 0.67
C ILE A 2 8.36 -11.03 0.84
N VAL A 3 7.59 -10.72 1.88
CA VAL A 3 7.35 -9.35 2.33
C VAL A 3 8.43 -9.01 3.36
N ASN A 4 9.08 -7.85 3.22
CA ASN A 4 10.06 -7.41 4.20
C ASN A 4 9.32 -6.89 5.44
N GLU A 5 9.45 -7.60 6.56
CA GLU A 5 8.77 -7.27 7.82
C GLU A 5 9.27 -5.97 8.46
N ASN A 6 10.45 -5.49 8.05
CA ASN A 6 10.99 -4.22 8.53
C ASN A 6 10.30 -2.99 7.91
N ILE A 7 9.51 -3.18 6.86
CA ILE A 7 8.76 -2.10 6.23
C ILE A 7 7.41 -1.96 6.95
N LYS A 8 7.27 -0.86 7.70
CA LYS A 8 5.98 -0.47 8.29
C LYS A 8 5.18 0.35 7.27
N PRO A 9 3.95 -0.07 6.90
CA PRO A 9 3.11 0.74 6.02
C PRO A 9 2.42 1.85 6.79
N ARG A 10 2.20 2.98 6.11
CA ARG A 10 1.33 4.07 6.54
C ARG A 10 0.25 4.36 5.49
N PRO A 11 -0.90 4.92 5.90
CA PRO A 11 -1.86 5.45 4.95
C PRO A 11 -1.26 6.64 4.19
N LEU A 12 -1.82 6.89 3.01
CA LEU A 12 -1.51 8.11 2.27
C LEU A 12 -2.04 9.33 3.02
N THR A 13 -1.26 10.41 2.98
CA THR A 13 -1.63 11.71 3.52
C THR A 13 -2.70 12.38 2.66
N GLU A 14 -3.37 13.39 3.22
CA GLU A 14 -4.37 14.17 2.47
C GLU A 14 -3.80 14.81 1.21
N GLN A 15 -2.54 15.28 1.28
CA GLN A 15 -1.82 15.85 0.14
C GLN A 15 -1.59 14.80 -0.96
N GLU A 16 -1.08 13.62 -0.61
CA GLU A 16 -0.86 12.52 -1.55
C GLU A 16 -2.16 12.04 -2.20
N LEU A 17 -3.27 12.03 -1.44
CA LEU A 17 -4.59 11.72 -1.97
C LEU A 17 -5.10 12.81 -2.93
N ALA A 18 -4.84 14.08 -2.63
CA ALA A 18 -5.19 15.20 -3.51
C ALA A 18 -4.37 15.18 -4.81
N ASP A 19 -3.07 14.92 -4.72
CA ASP A 19 -2.17 14.80 -5.86
C ASP A 19 -2.57 13.62 -6.76
N ARG A 20 -2.95 12.48 -6.16
CA ARG A 20 -3.52 11.35 -6.90
C ARG A 20 -4.81 11.70 -7.63
N LYS A 21 -5.71 12.47 -7.03
CA LYS A 21 -6.93 12.95 -7.70
C LYS A 21 -6.63 13.87 -8.88
N ARG A 22 -5.49 14.57 -8.85
CA ARG A 22 -5.00 15.43 -9.94
C ARG A 22 -4.18 14.68 -10.99
N GLY A 23 -3.99 13.37 -10.83
CA GLY A 23 -3.18 12.55 -11.72
C GLY A 23 -1.67 12.72 -11.53
N VAL A 24 -1.25 13.30 -10.41
CA VAL A 24 0.17 13.42 -10.02
C VAL A 24 0.53 12.17 -9.21
N PHE A 25 1.46 11.39 -9.74
CA PHE A 25 1.90 10.14 -9.13
C PHE A 25 3.43 10.12 -9.02
N ASP A 26 3.94 9.52 -7.95
CA ASP A 26 5.36 9.18 -7.88
C ASP A 26 5.62 7.94 -8.73
N SER A 27 6.18 8.15 -9.93
CA SER A 27 6.47 7.10 -10.90
C SER A 27 7.49 6.05 -10.41
N TYR A 28 8.25 6.36 -9.35
CA TYR A 28 9.29 5.48 -8.80
C TYR A 28 9.02 5.04 -7.35
N ALA A 29 7.83 5.31 -6.81
CA ALA A 29 7.46 4.92 -5.46
C ALA A 29 7.27 3.40 -5.30
N ASN A 30 7.57 2.86 -4.11
CA ASN A 30 7.07 1.55 -3.71
C ASN A 30 5.72 1.71 -3.02
N TYR A 31 4.66 1.40 -3.76
CA TYR A 31 3.30 1.32 -3.25
C TYR A 31 3.10 0.03 -2.48
N LEU A 32 2.63 0.15 -1.24
CA LEU A 32 2.38 -0.98 -0.36
C LEU A 32 0.89 -1.31 -0.38
N VAL A 33 0.57 -2.58 -0.60
CA VAL A 33 -0.76 -3.12 -0.35
C VAL A 33 -0.73 -3.78 1.02
N TYR A 34 -1.52 -3.25 1.95
CA TYR A 34 -1.52 -3.68 3.34
C TYR A 34 -2.94 -3.66 3.92
N CYS A 35 -3.11 -4.30 5.08
CA CYS A 35 -4.36 -4.25 5.82
C CYS A 35 -4.44 -2.95 6.64
N GLY A 36 -5.41 -2.08 6.34
CA GLY A 36 -5.65 -0.84 7.07
C GLY A 36 -6.08 -1.02 8.53
N LYS A 37 -6.46 -2.25 8.95
CA LYS A 37 -6.85 -2.55 10.35
C LYS A 37 -5.67 -2.96 11.22
N CYS A 38 -4.81 -3.87 10.73
CA CYS A 38 -3.71 -4.44 11.53
C CYS A 38 -2.31 -4.06 11.03
N GLY A 39 -2.20 -3.34 9.91
CA GLY A 39 -0.92 -2.92 9.35
C GLY A 39 -0.16 -4.02 8.60
N LYS A 40 -0.67 -5.26 8.50
CA LYS A 40 0.06 -6.33 7.82
C LYS A 40 0.17 -6.06 6.33
N MET A 41 1.40 -5.99 5.84
CA MET A 41 1.71 -5.86 4.42
C MET A 41 1.50 -7.19 3.70
N ARG A 42 0.92 -7.12 2.50
CA ARG A 42 0.72 -8.27 1.62
C ARG A 42 1.62 -8.27 0.41
N LYS A 43 1.84 -7.10 -0.21
CA LYS A 43 2.62 -6.97 -1.44
C LYS A 43 3.13 -5.55 -1.63
N THR A 44 4.30 -5.41 -2.26
CA THR A 44 4.82 -4.13 -2.78
C THR A 44 4.65 -4.08 -4.30
N ASN A 45 4.37 -2.90 -4.83
CA ASN A 45 4.26 -2.66 -6.27
C ASN A 45 4.96 -1.35 -6.62
N MET A 46 5.61 -1.32 -7.78
CA MET A 46 6.28 -0.12 -8.29
C MET A 46 5.29 0.89 -8.92
N TYR A 47 4.10 0.42 -9.31
CA TYR A 47 3.08 1.25 -9.96
C TYR A 47 1.79 1.27 -9.16
N VAL A 48 1.23 2.47 -8.94
CA VAL A 48 -0.03 2.68 -8.23
C VAL A 48 -1.18 1.88 -8.85
N MET A 49 -1.31 1.95 -10.18
CA MET A 49 -2.37 1.27 -10.92
C MET A 49 -2.34 -0.25 -10.69
N ARG A 50 -1.15 -0.84 -10.60
CA ARG A 50 -1.01 -2.27 -10.33
C ARG A 50 -1.38 -2.61 -8.89
N ALA A 51 -1.04 -1.73 -7.95
CA ALA A 51 -1.37 -1.88 -6.54
C ALA A 51 -2.89 -1.80 -6.31
N GLU A 52 -3.57 -0.85 -6.94
CA GLU A 52 -5.03 -0.72 -6.92
C GLU A 52 -5.71 -1.92 -7.55
N ALA A 53 -5.30 -2.31 -8.76
CA ALA A 53 -5.82 -3.51 -9.40
C ALA A 53 -5.63 -4.77 -8.53
N TYR A 54 -4.53 -4.86 -7.78
CA TYR A 54 -4.32 -5.97 -6.86
C TYR A 54 -5.26 -5.93 -5.65
N ILE A 55 -5.60 -4.74 -5.13
CA ILE A 55 -6.60 -4.59 -4.07
C ILE A 55 -7.98 -5.03 -4.60
N ASP A 56 -8.34 -4.65 -5.83
CA ASP A 56 -9.58 -5.06 -6.46
C ASP A 56 -9.63 -6.57 -6.73
N GLU A 57 -8.53 -7.18 -7.19
CA GLU A 57 -8.38 -8.64 -7.31
C GLU A 57 -8.61 -9.34 -5.97
N LEU A 58 -8.06 -8.81 -4.87
CA LEU A 58 -8.23 -9.37 -3.53
C LEU A 58 -9.69 -9.31 -3.07
N ARG A 59 -10.36 -8.17 -3.28
CA ARG A 59 -11.77 -7.97 -2.94
C ARG A 59 -12.68 -8.86 -3.79
N ALA A 60 -12.45 -8.90 -5.10
CA ALA A 60 -13.19 -9.76 -6.02
C ALA A 60 -13.03 -11.26 -5.70
N ALA A 61 -11.86 -11.67 -5.23
CA ALA A 61 -11.59 -13.03 -4.78
C ALA A 61 -12.06 -13.33 -3.35
N GLY A 62 -12.68 -12.36 -2.65
CA GLY A 62 -13.12 -12.48 -1.26
C GLY A 62 -11.98 -12.77 -0.28
N LYS A 63 -10.74 -12.37 -0.62
CA LYS A 63 -9.56 -12.63 0.21
C LYS A 63 -9.49 -11.59 1.29
N THR A 64 -9.73 -11.96 2.55
CA THR A 64 -9.54 -11.07 3.71
C THR A 64 -8.11 -11.12 4.24
N CYS A 65 -7.78 -10.21 5.16
CA CYS A 65 -6.51 -10.20 5.87
C CYS A 65 -6.27 -11.54 6.59
N PRO A 66 -5.16 -12.25 6.31
CA PRO A 66 -4.91 -13.54 6.93
C PRO A 66 -4.64 -13.43 8.45
N ASP A 67 -4.15 -12.28 8.92
CA ASP A 67 -3.83 -12.08 10.34
C ASP A 67 -5.03 -11.66 11.19
N CYS A 68 -5.89 -10.77 10.68
CA CYS A 68 -7.00 -10.21 11.47
C CYS A 68 -8.41 -10.45 10.89
N GLY A 69 -8.51 -11.13 9.75
CA GLY A 69 -9.78 -11.46 9.08
C GLY A 69 -10.51 -10.27 8.44
N ALA A 70 -9.98 -9.05 8.53
CA ALA A 70 -10.65 -7.86 7.99
C ALA A 70 -10.53 -7.75 6.47
N ASP A 71 -11.60 -7.32 5.82
CA ASP A 71 -11.60 -6.86 4.43
C ASP A 71 -11.26 -5.36 4.35
N ALA A 72 -10.04 -5.03 4.78
CA ALA A 72 -9.56 -3.64 4.87
C ALA A 72 -8.29 -3.45 4.04
N TRP A 73 -8.21 -4.08 2.87
CA TRP A 73 -7.08 -3.87 1.96
C TRP A 73 -7.04 -2.44 1.46
N THR A 74 -5.87 -1.83 1.60
CA THR A 74 -5.64 -0.45 1.20
C THR A 74 -4.22 -0.24 0.68
N LEU A 75 -4.06 0.91 0.04
CA LEU A 75 -2.80 1.40 -0.52
C LEU A 75 -2.10 2.29 0.51
N GLY A 76 -0.77 2.19 0.57
CA GLY A 76 0.03 3.06 1.41
C GLY A 76 1.47 3.17 0.94
N TYR A 77 2.25 3.89 1.74
CA TYR A 77 3.69 4.04 1.58
C TYR A 77 4.43 3.53 2.82
N PRO A 78 5.75 3.32 2.74
CA PRO A 78 6.57 3.11 3.93
C PRO A 78 6.41 4.29 4.91
N GLU A 79 6.28 4.00 6.21
CA GLU A 79 6.07 4.98 7.28
C GLU A 79 7.14 6.08 7.30
N ASN A 80 8.38 5.68 6.99
CA ASN A 80 9.57 6.54 6.93
C ASN A 80 9.73 7.29 5.59
N SER A 81 8.71 7.32 4.73
CA SER A 81 8.79 7.90 3.40
C SER A 81 7.63 8.84 3.09
N GLY A 82 7.91 9.97 2.45
CA GLY A 82 6.92 10.87 1.84
C GLY A 82 6.68 10.61 0.34
N SER A 83 7.46 9.71 -0.27
CA SER A 83 7.49 9.49 -1.73
C SER A 83 7.50 8.01 -2.10
N GLY A 84 7.15 7.13 -1.16
CA GLY A 84 7.13 5.68 -1.35
C GLY A 84 8.51 5.00 -1.40
N PHE A 85 9.62 5.71 -1.28
CA PHE A 85 10.96 5.12 -1.16
C PHE A 85 11.29 4.72 0.28
N VAL A 86 11.73 3.49 0.51
CA VAL A 86 12.19 3.05 1.83
C VAL A 86 13.51 3.75 2.16
N TYR A 87 13.53 4.56 3.21
CA TYR A 87 14.76 5.14 3.75
C TYR A 87 15.27 4.29 4.90
N PHE A 88 16.33 3.53 4.68
CA PHE A 88 17.04 2.89 5.79
C PHE A 88 17.76 4.00 6.57
N LYS A 89 17.31 4.29 7.80
CA LYS A 89 18.06 5.09 8.78
C LYS A 89 19.04 4.19 9.51
#